data_AF-A0A1K0HAC1-F1
#
_entry.id   AF-A0A1K0HAC1-F1
#
_cell.length_a   1.000
_cell.length_b   1.000
_cell.length_c   1.000
_cell.angle_alpha   90.00
_cell.angle_beta   90.00
_cell.angle_gamma   90.00
#
_symmetry.space_group_name_H-M   'P 1'
#
loop_
_entity.id
_entity.type
_entity.pdbx_description
1 polymer ?
#
loop_
_entity_poly.entity_id
_entity_poly.type
_entity_poly.pdbx_seq_one_letter_code
_entity_poly.pdbx_strand_id
1 'polypeptide(L)'
;MFRAAFCLAFACFLCSGKLMWEASSIPVLTVGLVEFAHNGSFTTIFLPSSKTNLFSTSVTLTAPSVPHKTCVVKALQVICKGCFSSALLFTLDDGLLFAHSSFLNTLSQCLTTCGISPQGYSGHSFWRGVATWVAANGTDDTTIQGLGRWCSDCF
;
A
#
# COMPACT_ATOMS: atom_id res chain seq x y z
N MET A 1 -6.72 10.54 -2.34
CA MET A 1 -6.08 9.34 -2.91
C MET A 1 -4.71 9.02 -2.31
N PHE A 2 -3.69 9.89 -2.45
CA PHE A 2 -2.31 9.60 -1.98
C PHE A 2 -2.18 9.19 -0.50
N ARG A 3 -2.95 9.81 0.40
CA ARG A 3 -2.98 9.38 1.82
C ARG A 3 -3.34 7.90 1.96
N ALA A 4 -4.37 7.42 1.26
CA ALA A 4 -4.79 6.02 1.32
C ALA A 4 -3.73 5.10 0.72
N ALA A 5 -3.10 5.50 -0.40
CA ALA A 5 -2.00 4.76 -1.00
C ALA A 5 -0.79 4.64 -0.04
N PHE A 6 -0.38 5.73 0.62
CA PHE A 6 0.72 5.71 1.60
C PHE A 6 0.39 4.88 2.85
N CYS A 7 -0.84 5.00 3.37
CA CYS A 7 -1.28 4.21 4.52
C CYS A 7 -1.30 2.71 4.18
N LEU A 8 -1.81 2.35 3.00
CA LEU A 8 -1.84 0.97 2.52
C LEU A 8 -0.42 0.43 2.28
N ALA A 9 0.47 1.24 1.68
CA ALA A 9 1.88 0.88 1.48
C ALA A 9 2.57 0.48 2.77
N PHE A 10 2.42 1.33 3.78
CA PHE A 10 3.03 1.14 5.08
C PHE A 10 2.38 -0.04 5.83
N ALA A 11 1.05 -0.04 5.97
CA ALA A 11 0.33 -1.02 6.78
C ALA A 11 0.43 -2.46 6.23
N CYS A 12 0.60 -2.62 4.92
CA CYS A 12 0.65 -3.93 4.28
C CYS A 12 2.03 -4.35 3.79
N PHE A 13 3.10 -3.65 4.20
CA PHE A 13 4.49 -3.97 3.83
C PHE A 13 4.68 -4.04 2.30
N LEU A 14 4.07 -3.09 1.58
CA LEU A 14 4.12 -3.08 0.12
C LEU A 14 5.22 -2.16 -0.38
N CYS A 15 6.09 -2.70 -1.24
CA CYS A 15 6.89 -1.87 -2.13
C CYS A 15 5.96 -1.18 -3.15
N SER A 16 6.26 0.07 -3.52
CA SER A 16 5.47 0.81 -4.52
C SER A 16 5.18 0.06 -5.83
N GLY A 17 6.10 -0.80 -6.29
CA GLY A 17 5.92 -1.61 -7.50
C GLY A 17 4.85 -2.70 -7.35
N LYS A 18 4.41 -3.00 -6.13
CA LYS A 18 3.30 -3.91 -5.82
C LYS A 18 1.96 -3.17 -5.62
N LEU A 19 2.01 -1.85 -5.43
CA LEU A 19 0.84 -0.98 -5.27
C LEU A 19 0.41 -0.31 -6.56
N MET A 20 1.30 -0.20 -7.54
CA MET A 20 1.10 0.65 -8.71
C MET A 20 1.47 -0.04 -9.99
N TRP A 21 0.75 0.36 -11.01
CA TRP A 21 0.48 -0.48 -12.14
C TRP A 21 0.82 0.22 -13.43
N GLU A 22 1.91 -0.20 -14.05
CA GLU A 22 2.16 0.14 -15.43
C GLU A 22 1.11 -0.57 -16.30
N ALA A 23 0.55 0.17 -17.26
CA ALA A 23 -0.72 -0.07 -17.95
C ALA A 23 -0.82 -1.37 -18.78
N SER A 24 0.11 -2.31 -18.66
CA SER A 24 0.37 -3.27 -19.74
C SER A 24 0.09 -4.75 -19.43
N SER A 25 -0.04 -5.23 -18.18
CA SER A 25 -0.09 -6.72 -18.01
C SER A 25 -0.51 -7.34 -16.66
N ILE A 26 -1.18 -6.63 -15.76
CA ILE A 26 -1.43 -7.13 -14.40
C ILE A 26 -2.98 -6.89 -14.11
N PRO A 27 -3.70 -7.53 -13.14
CA PRO A 27 -5.13 -7.31 -12.74
C PRO A 27 -5.51 -6.08 -11.85
N VAL A 28 -6.26 -5.15 -12.42
CA VAL A 28 -6.51 -3.80 -11.89
C VAL A 28 -7.23 -3.82 -10.53
N LEU A 29 -6.71 -3.11 -9.52
CA LEU A 29 -7.37 -3.05 -8.20
C LEU A 29 -8.64 -2.21 -8.26
N THR A 30 -9.78 -2.85 -7.98
CA THR A 30 -11.07 -2.18 -7.88
C THR A 30 -11.52 -2.05 -6.43
N VAL A 31 -12.48 -1.16 -6.19
CA VAL A 31 -13.12 -0.99 -4.88
C VAL A 31 -13.73 -2.31 -4.38
N GLY A 32 -14.23 -3.15 -5.29
CA GLY A 32 -14.81 -4.46 -4.95
C GLY A 32 -13.81 -5.48 -4.39
N LEU A 33 -12.51 -5.21 -4.46
CA LEU A 33 -11.48 -6.04 -3.83
C LEU A 33 -11.15 -5.62 -2.40
N VAL A 34 -11.79 -4.56 -1.90
CA VAL A 34 -11.63 -4.05 -0.54
C VAL A 34 -12.85 -4.43 0.28
N GLU A 35 -12.64 -5.16 1.37
CA GLU A 35 -13.69 -5.46 2.34
C GLU A 35 -13.38 -4.78 3.67
N PHE A 36 -14.42 -4.34 4.35
CA PHE A 36 -14.32 -3.72 5.67
C PHE A 36 -14.98 -4.62 6.70
N ALA A 37 -14.31 -4.84 7.82
CA ALA A 37 -14.94 -5.54 8.94
C ALA A 37 -16.18 -4.77 9.41
N HIS A 38 -17.25 -5.49 9.78
CA HIS A 38 -18.52 -4.87 10.20
C HIS A 38 -18.36 -3.92 11.41
N ASN A 39 -17.44 -4.22 12.31
CA ASN A 39 -17.10 -3.39 13.47
C ASN A 39 -16.02 -2.32 13.17
N GLY A 40 -15.55 -2.22 11.92
CA GLY A 40 -14.52 -1.28 11.48
C GLY A 40 -13.12 -1.53 12.07
N SER A 41 -12.86 -2.73 12.63
CA SER A 41 -11.58 -3.01 13.30
C SER A 41 -10.44 -3.31 12.32
N PHE A 42 -10.75 -3.78 11.11
CA PHE A 42 -9.76 -4.00 10.05
C PHE A 42 -10.39 -3.89 8.66
N THR A 43 -9.54 -3.90 7.65
CA THR A 43 -9.91 -4.02 6.24
C THR A 43 -9.05 -5.08 5.56
N THR A 44 -9.61 -5.78 4.60
CA THR A 44 -8.90 -6.73 3.74
C THR A 44 -8.86 -6.22 2.31
N ILE A 45 -7.75 -6.47 1.62
CA ILE A 45 -7.57 -6.14 0.21
C ILE A 45 -7.11 -7.41 -0.50
N PHE A 46 -7.92 -7.91 -1.42
CA PHE A 46 -7.56 -9.05 -2.26
C PHE A 46 -6.68 -8.59 -3.42
N LEU A 47 -5.48 -9.16 -3.53
CA LEU A 47 -4.59 -8.99 -4.66
C LEU A 47 -4.67 -10.25 -5.54
N PRO A 48 -5.26 -10.17 -6.74
CA PRO A 48 -5.32 -11.32 -7.65
C PRO A 48 -3.91 -11.68 -8.14
N SER A 49 -3.71 -12.96 -8.47
CA SER A 49 -2.43 -13.42 -9.02
C SER A 49 -2.10 -12.70 -10.33
N SER A 50 -0.81 -12.40 -10.53
CA SER A 50 -0.34 -11.73 -11.73
C SER A 50 1.01 -12.29 -12.20
N LYS A 51 1.25 -12.22 -13.52
CA LYS A 51 2.44 -12.79 -14.18
C LYS A 51 3.77 -12.21 -13.71
N THR A 52 3.78 -11.07 -13.01
CA THR A 52 4.97 -10.40 -12.47
C THR A 52 5.15 -10.59 -10.96
N ASN A 53 4.23 -11.29 -10.30
CA ASN A 53 4.40 -11.64 -8.90
C ASN A 53 5.34 -12.86 -8.81
N LEU A 54 6.47 -12.73 -8.12
CA LEU A 54 7.45 -13.82 -7.93
C LEU A 54 6.85 -15.13 -7.40
N PHE A 55 5.62 -15.07 -6.85
CA PHE A 55 4.94 -16.16 -6.16
C PHE A 55 3.73 -16.73 -6.91
N SER A 56 3.31 -16.18 -8.06
CA SER A 56 2.18 -16.66 -8.89
C SER A 56 0.87 -16.97 -8.13
N THR A 57 0.67 -16.43 -6.93
CA THR A 57 -0.47 -16.71 -6.04
C THR A 57 -1.18 -15.42 -5.66
N SER A 58 -2.52 -15.48 -5.60
CA SER A 58 -3.33 -14.41 -5.05
C SER A 58 -3.08 -14.30 -3.54
N VAL A 59 -3.16 -13.08 -3.01
CA VAL A 59 -2.93 -12.83 -1.59
C VAL A 59 -3.95 -11.84 -1.04
N THR A 60 -4.48 -12.12 0.15
CA THR A 60 -5.31 -11.18 0.90
C THR A 60 -4.44 -10.44 1.90
N LEU A 61 -4.36 -9.13 1.74
CA LEU A 61 -3.73 -8.23 2.70
C LEU A 61 -4.74 -7.89 3.78
N THR A 62 -4.35 -7.99 5.05
CA THR A 62 -5.19 -7.54 6.17
C THR A 62 -4.50 -6.37 6.85
N ALA A 63 -5.23 -5.30 7.12
CA ALA A 63 -4.70 -4.15 7.83
C ALA A 63 -5.64 -3.68 8.96
N PRO A 64 -5.13 -3.56 10.19
CA PRO A 64 -5.93 -3.14 11.33
C PRO A 64 -6.23 -1.64 11.29
N SER A 65 -7.34 -1.27 11.93
CA SER A 65 -7.67 0.11 12.25
C SER A 65 -6.75 0.60 13.37
N VAL A 66 -6.19 1.80 13.20
CA VAL A 66 -5.34 2.45 14.21
C VAL A 66 -5.90 3.83 14.56
N PRO A 67 -5.68 4.35 15.78
CA PRO A 67 -6.20 5.65 16.22
C PRO A 67 -5.40 6.85 15.68
N HIS A 68 -4.83 6.76 14.48
CA HIS A 68 -3.96 7.77 13.89
C HIS A 68 -4.39 8.20 12.48
N LYS A 69 -3.83 9.32 12.01
CA LYS A 69 -4.01 9.79 10.63
C LYS A 69 -3.40 8.85 9.58
N THR A 70 -2.61 7.86 9.99
CA THR A 70 -2.07 6.80 9.14
C THR A 70 -3.00 5.58 9.03
N CYS A 71 -4.20 5.65 9.61
CA CYS A 71 -5.16 4.55 9.55
C CYS A 71 -5.65 4.29 8.13
N VAL A 72 -5.25 3.13 7.59
CA VAL A 72 -5.64 2.67 6.25
C VAL A 72 -7.13 2.38 6.15
N VAL A 73 -7.76 1.80 7.19
CA VAL A 73 -9.22 1.58 7.22
C VAL A 73 -9.96 2.88 6.97
N LYS A 74 -9.66 3.93 7.76
CA LYS A 74 -10.26 5.26 7.61
C LYS A 74 -9.91 5.90 6.28
N ALA A 75 -8.68 5.69 5.77
CA ALA A 75 -8.26 6.26 4.50
C ALA A 75 -8.97 5.63 3.29
N LEU A 76 -9.11 4.30 3.27
CA LEU A 76 -9.84 3.56 2.25
C LEU A 76 -11.34 3.84 2.33
N GLN A 77 -11.93 3.94 3.52
CA GLN A 77 -13.34 4.30 3.67
C GLN A 77 -13.67 5.64 2.99
N VAL A 78 -12.83 6.66 3.15
CA VAL A 78 -13.02 7.98 2.50
C VAL A 78 -13.01 7.85 0.97
N ILE A 79 -12.11 7.01 0.48
CA ILE A 79 -11.77 6.82 -0.93
C ILE A 79 -12.77 5.92 -1.66
N CYS A 80 -13.34 4.92 -0.98
CA CYS A 80 -14.32 3.99 -1.52
C CYS A 80 -15.78 4.47 -1.35
N LYS A 81 -16.02 5.51 -0.53
CA LYS A 81 -17.38 5.97 -0.21
C LYS A 81 -18.11 6.44 -1.47
N GLY A 82 -19.21 5.77 -1.79
CA GLY A 82 -20.05 6.11 -2.95
C GLY A 82 -19.49 5.62 -4.30
N CYS A 83 -18.41 4.85 -4.30
CA CYS A 83 -17.85 4.24 -5.51
C CYS A 83 -18.53 2.90 -5.81
N PHE A 84 -18.64 2.56 -7.10
CA PHE A 84 -19.07 1.24 -7.54
C PHE A 84 -17.97 0.20 -7.31
N SER A 85 -18.33 -1.06 -7.09
CA SER A 85 -17.36 -2.16 -6.91
C SER A 85 -16.43 -2.36 -8.11
N SER A 86 -16.86 -1.97 -9.32
CA SER A 86 -16.06 -2.01 -10.55
C SER A 86 -15.13 -0.80 -10.71
N ALA A 87 -15.29 0.25 -9.90
CA ALA A 87 -14.45 1.43 -9.96
C ALA A 87 -13.03 1.09 -9.51
N LEU A 88 -12.05 1.76 -10.12
CA LEU A 88 -10.65 1.67 -9.72
C LEU A 88 -10.47 2.15 -8.29
N LEU A 89 -9.68 1.42 -7.50
CA LEU A 89 -9.38 1.79 -6.12
C LEU A 89 -8.56 3.09 -6.05
N PHE A 90 -7.63 3.27 -7.00
CA PHE A 90 -6.81 4.47 -7.11
C PHE A 90 -6.91 5.07 -8.51
N THR A 91 -7.53 6.24 -8.59
CA THR A 91 -7.57 7.12 -9.77
C THR A 91 -7.06 8.50 -9.40
N LEU A 92 -6.54 9.21 -10.40
CA LEU A 92 -6.33 10.66 -10.29
C LEU A 92 -7.61 11.39 -10.70
N ASP A 93 -7.72 12.66 -10.29
CA ASP A 93 -8.94 13.47 -10.49
C ASP A 93 -9.35 13.60 -11.97
N ASP A 94 -8.40 13.45 -12.90
CA ASP A 94 -8.64 13.45 -14.36
C ASP A 94 -9.11 12.10 -14.92
N GLY A 95 -9.42 11.12 -14.07
CA GLY A 95 -9.74 9.75 -14.47
C GLY A 95 -8.54 8.94 -14.97
N LEU A 96 -7.35 9.55 -14.94
CA LEU A 96 -6.10 8.90 -15.29
C LEU A 96 -5.71 7.83 -14.26
N LEU A 97 -5.02 6.80 -14.75
CA LEU A 97 -4.47 5.75 -13.90
C LEU A 97 -3.50 6.34 -12.87
N PHE A 98 -3.56 5.82 -11.65
CA PHE A 98 -2.65 6.20 -10.59
C PHE A 98 -1.24 5.69 -10.89
N ALA A 99 -0.46 6.54 -11.56
CA ALA A 99 0.87 6.20 -12.05
C ALA A 99 1.92 6.15 -10.93
N HIS A 100 2.93 5.31 -11.14
CA HIS A 100 4.04 5.17 -10.19
C HIS A 100 4.80 6.48 -9.95
N SER A 101 5.02 7.22 -11.04
CA SER A 101 5.64 8.55 -11.02
C SER A 101 4.85 9.55 -10.18
N SER A 102 3.52 9.56 -10.25
CA SER A 102 2.67 10.47 -9.47
C SER A 102 2.78 10.23 -7.96
N PHE A 103 2.85 8.96 -7.54
CA PHE A 103 3.06 8.60 -6.14
C PHE A 103 4.44 9.02 -5.63
N LEU A 104 5.51 8.76 -6.41
CA LEU A 104 6.86 9.17 -6.01
C LEU A 104 7.02 10.69 -6.00
N ASN A 105 6.44 11.39 -6.97
CA ASN A 105 6.46 12.84 -7.01
C ASN A 105 5.73 13.42 -5.79
N THR A 106 4.54 12.90 -5.47
CA THR A 106 3.79 13.33 -4.29
C THR A 106 4.54 13.02 -2.99
N LEU A 107 5.19 11.86 -2.89
CA LEU A 107 6.04 11.52 -1.75
C LEU A 107 7.17 12.54 -1.59
N SER A 108 7.88 12.85 -2.68
CA SER A 108 8.97 13.83 -2.69
C SER A 108 8.52 15.21 -2.23
N GLN A 109 7.35 15.66 -2.71
CA GLN A 109 6.74 16.93 -2.31
C GLN A 109 6.37 16.94 -0.81
N CYS A 110 5.78 15.86 -0.31
CA CYS A 110 5.46 15.73 1.12
C CYS A 110 6.73 15.79 1.98
N LEU A 111 7.78 15.05 1.62
CA LEU A 111 9.06 15.07 2.34
C LEU A 111 9.68 16.47 2.36
N THR A 112 9.71 17.13 1.20
CA THR A 112 10.25 18.49 1.04
C THR A 112 9.47 19.49 1.91
N THR A 113 8.14 19.37 1.94
CA THR A 113 7.27 20.21 2.79
C THR A 113 7.56 20.01 4.28
N CYS A 114 7.95 18.81 4.68
CA CYS A 114 8.38 18.49 6.04
C CYS A 114 9.85 18.88 6.34
N GLY A 115 10.56 19.51 5.40
CA GLY A 115 11.99 19.83 5.55
C GLY A 115 12.93 18.63 5.45
N ILE A 116 12.44 17.50 4.92
CA ILE A 116 13.22 16.28 4.73
C ILE A 116 13.68 16.22 3.28
N SER A 117 14.98 16.01 3.05
CA SER A 117 15.49 15.77 1.70
C SER A 117 14.83 14.52 1.11
N PRO A 118 14.21 14.60 -0.08
CA PRO A 118 13.63 13.42 -0.73
C PRO A 118 14.71 12.48 -1.29
N GLN A 119 15.97 12.89 -1.28
CA GLN A 119 17.08 12.06 -1.76
C GLN A 119 17.17 10.77 -0.94
N GLY A 120 17.22 9.63 -1.63
CA GLY A 120 17.25 8.30 -1.00
C GLY A 120 15.86 7.73 -0.63
N TYR A 121 14.79 8.52 -0.76
CA TYR A 121 13.43 8.02 -0.63
C TYR A 121 12.92 7.49 -1.97
N SER A 122 12.41 6.27 -1.93
CA SER A 122 11.73 5.64 -3.05
C SER A 122 10.53 4.88 -2.52
N GLY A 123 9.83 4.18 -3.40
CA GLY A 123 8.76 3.31 -2.96
C GLY A 123 9.21 2.11 -2.12
N HIS A 124 10.50 1.75 -2.15
CA HIS A 124 11.09 0.80 -1.21
C HIS A 124 11.29 1.41 0.19
N SER A 125 11.18 2.72 0.36
CA SER A 125 11.32 3.36 1.66
C SER A 125 10.12 3.11 2.58
N PHE A 126 8.91 2.92 2.04
CA PHE A 126 7.76 2.46 2.84
C PHE A 126 8.02 1.08 3.43
N TRP A 127 8.54 0.20 2.58
CA TRP A 127 8.91 -1.16 2.91
C TRP A 127 10.02 -1.23 3.97
N ARG A 128 11.16 -0.57 3.74
CA ARG A 128 12.25 -0.47 4.73
C ARG A 128 11.76 0.17 6.02
N GLY A 129 11.02 1.28 5.90
CA GLY A 129 10.54 2.03 7.04
C GLY A 129 9.63 1.22 7.95
N VAL A 130 8.68 0.44 7.38
CA VAL A 130 7.84 -0.43 8.20
C VAL A 130 8.65 -1.55 8.83
N ALA A 131 9.58 -2.19 8.09
CA ALA A 131 10.44 -3.25 8.59
C ALA A 131 11.29 -2.79 9.79
N THR A 132 11.96 -1.64 9.66
CA THR A 132 12.71 -1.01 10.74
C THR A 132 11.81 -0.69 11.93
N TRP A 133 10.60 -0.19 11.69
CA TRP A 133 9.67 0.14 12.75
C TRP A 133 9.19 -1.10 13.53
N VAL A 134 8.77 -2.18 12.86
CA VAL A 134 8.37 -3.41 13.58
C VAL A 134 9.54 -4.10 14.28
N ALA A 135 10.74 -4.08 13.70
CA ALA A 135 11.95 -4.56 14.37
C ALA A 135 12.24 -3.79 15.65
N ALA A 136 12.14 -2.44 15.61
CA ALA A 136 12.29 -1.60 16.79
C ALA A 136 11.22 -1.85 17.87
N ASN A 137 10.09 -2.46 17.51
CA ASN A 137 9.04 -2.89 18.44
C ASN A 137 9.19 -4.37 18.87
N GLY A 138 10.33 -5.00 18.59
CA GLY A 138 10.65 -6.36 19.06
C GLY A 138 10.05 -7.49 18.23
N THR A 139 9.59 -7.21 17.01
CA THR A 139 9.18 -8.28 16.07
C THR A 139 10.42 -8.97 15.53
N ASP A 140 10.43 -10.30 15.52
CA ASP A 140 11.56 -11.08 15.01
C ASP A 140 11.64 -11.07 13.47
N ASP A 141 12.83 -11.32 12.94
CA ASP A 141 13.10 -11.26 11.50
C ASP A 141 12.21 -12.22 10.69
N THR A 142 11.90 -13.40 11.22
CA THR A 142 11.06 -14.39 10.51
C THR A 142 9.63 -13.89 10.36
N THR A 143 9.09 -13.24 11.39
CA THR A 143 7.78 -12.60 11.34
C THR A 143 7.79 -11.41 10.39
N ILE A 144 8.82 -10.57 10.40
CA ILE A 144 8.96 -9.42 9.50
C ILE A 144 9.00 -9.88 8.04
N GLN A 145 9.82 -10.91 7.74
CA GLN A 145 9.91 -11.52 6.43
C GLN A 145 8.57 -12.11 5.97
N GLY A 146 7.85 -12.78 6.87
CA GLY A 146 6.52 -13.34 6.62
C GLY A 146 5.48 -12.27 6.27
N LEU A 147 5.41 -11.19 7.06
CA LEU A 147 4.52 -10.05 6.82
C LEU A 147 4.83 -9.35 5.49
N GLY A 148 6.12 -9.24 5.21
CA GLY A 148 6.66 -8.68 3.98
C GLY A 148 6.46 -9.54 2.73
N ARG A 149 6.40 -10.86 2.91
CA ARG A 149 6.48 -11.91 1.87
C ARG A 149 7.81 -11.85 1.11
N TRP A 150 8.92 -11.98 1.84
CA TRP A 150 10.28 -11.99 1.27
C TRP A 150 10.91 -13.37 1.34
N CYS A 151 11.87 -13.60 0.43
CA CYS A 151 12.65 -14.84 0.38
C CYS A 151 14.12 -14.67 0.79
N SER A 152 14.58 -13.47 1.14
CA SER A 152 16.02 -13.22 1.42
C SER A 152 16.24 -12.45 2.72
N ASP A 153 17.30 -12.83 3.44
CA ASP A 153 17.72 -12.31 4.76
C ASP A 153 18.48 -10.96 4.72
N CYS A 154 18.47 -10.24 3.59
CA CYS A 154 19.21 -8.98 3.47
C CYS A 154 18.36 -7.79 3.92
N PHE A 155 18.67 -7.25 5.10
CA PHE A 155 18.18 -5.97 5.62
C PHE A 155 19.13 -4.82 5.27
#